data_AF-A0A6I3D9C6-F1
#
_entry.id   AF-A0A6I3D9C6-F1
#
_cell.length_a   1.000
_cell.length_b   1.000
_cell.length_c   1.000
_cell.angle_alpha   90.00
_cell.angle_beta   90.00
_cell.angle_gamma   90.00
#
_symmetry.space_group_name_H-M   'P 1'
#
loop_
_entity.id
_entity.type
_entity.pdbx_description
1 polymer ?
#
loop_
_entity_poly.entity_id
_entity_poly.type
_entity_poly.pdbx_seq_one_letter_code
_entity_poly.pdbx_strand_id
1 'polypeptide(L)'
;MNLLKIYSETSTPGEVIIDDTWYSPGVVGFLATFGLAAVSLLIIWDLVRRIRRVRYRAEISALLDQEQATNEAINNAKRPTPPEKPLS
;
A
#
# COMPACT_ATOMS: atom_id res chain seq x y z
N MET A 1 -7.78 57.18 -26.51
CA MET A 1 -8.95 56.28 -26.45
C MET A 1 -8.83 55.24 -27.55
N ASN A 2 -8.50 54.00 -27.19
CA ASN A 2 -8.55 52.85 -28.11
C ASN A 2 -9.85 52.09 -27.79
N LEU A 3 -10.94 52.44 -28.48
CA LEU A 3 -12.29 51.93 -28.22
C LEU A 3 -12.76 50.92 -29.28
N LEU A 4 -11.87 50.48 -30.18
CA LEU A 4 -12.20 49.59 -31.30
C LEU A 4 -11.75 48.13 -31.08
N LYS A 5 -11.54 47.71 -29.83
CA LYS A 5 -11.05 46.37 -29.48
C LYS A 5 -12.12 45.40 -28.94
N ILE A 6 -13.41 45.66 -29.20
CA ILE A 6 -14.51 44.93 -28.54
C ILE A 6 -15.39 44.10 -29.51
N TYR A 7 -15.23 44.15 -30.83
CA TYR A 7 -16.25 43.61 -31.75
C TYR A 7 -15.88 42.39 -32.62
N SER A 8 -14.89 41.56 -32.26
CA SER A 8 -14.63 40.30 -32.99
C SER A 8 -14.90 39.03 -32.18
N GLU A 9 -15.82 39.07 -31.22
CA GLU A 9 -16.38 37.88 -30.59
C GLU A 9 -17.82 37.69 -31.08
N THR A 10 -17.98 37.43 -32.38
CA THR A 10 -19.23 36.87 -32.90
C THR A 10 -19.09 35.36 -32.85
N SER A 11 -19.32 34.74 -31.68
CA SER A 11 -19.60 33.31 -31.64
C SER A 11 -20.96 33.10 -32.31
N THR A 12 -20.96 32.76 -33.58
CA THR A 12 -22.15 32.31 -34.31
C THR A 12 -22.83 31.20 -33.48
N PRO A 13 -24.10 31.33 -33.08
CA PRO A 13 -24.80 30.25 -32.40
C PRO A 13 -24.91 29.07 -33.38
N GLY A 14 -24.11 28.02 -33.16
CA GLY A 14 -23.99 26.86 -34.05
C GLY A 14 -22.59 26.64 -34.62
N GLU A 15 -21.66 27.58 -34.45
CA GLU A 15 -20.26 27.35 -34.75
C GLU A 15 -19.58 26.80 -33.50
N VAL A 16 -19.42 25.48 -33.47
CA VAL A 16 -18.52 24.86 -32.49
C VAL A 16 -17.12 25.25 -32.89
N ILE A 17 -16.59 26.31 -32.28
CA ILE A 17 -15.16 26.62 -32.36
C ILE A 17 -14.44 25.49 -31.62
N ILE A 18 -14.11 24.44 -32.36
CA ILE A 18 -13.22 23.38 -31.89
C ILE A 18 -11.83 24.01 -31.90
N ASP A 19 -11.47 24.65 -30.78
CA ASP A 19 -10.08 24.98 -30.52
C ASP A 19 -9.30 23.66 -30.40
N ASP A 20 -8.62 23.26 -31.46
CA ASP A 20 -7.84 22.02 -31.54
C ASP A 20 -6.62 21.98 -30.60
N THR A 21 -6.35 23.04 -29.82
CA THR A 21 -5.04 23.15 -29.19
C THR A 21 -4.86 22.35 -27.90
N TRP A 22 -5.90 22.00 -27.12
CA TRP A 22 -5.66 21.44 -25.76
C TRP A 22 -6.67 20.43 -25.19
N TYR A 23 -7.58 19.84 -25.96
CA TYR A 23 -8.59 18.92 -25.40
C TYR A 23 -8.14 17.47 -25.20
N SER A 24 -6.90 17.12 -25.57
CA SER A 24 -6.30 15.83 -25.19
C SER A 24 -5.12 16.09 -24.25
N PRO A 25 -4.95 15.31 -23.15
CA PRO A 25 -3.87 15.51 -22.18
C PRO A 25 -2.44 15.46 -22.76
N GLY A 26 -2.28 15.18 -24.06
CA GLY A 26 -1.01 15.13 -24.77
C GLY A 26 -0.05 14.09 -24.19
N VAL A 27 1.22 14.19 -24.58
CA VAL A 27 2.30 13.34 -24.06
C VAL A 27 2.46 13.51 -22.55
N VAL A 28 2.24 14.73 -22.04
CA VAL A 28 2.36 15.04 -20.61
C VAL A 28 1.34 14.26 -19.77
N GLY A 29 0.07 14.23 -20.18
CA GLY A 29 -0.97 13.49 -19.48
C GLY A 29 -0.84 11.96 -19.65
N PHE A 30 -0.32 11.49 -20.78
CA PHE A 30 0.04 10.08 -20.94
C PHE A 30 1.13 9.66 -19.95
N LEU A 31 2.19 10.45 -19.82
CA LEU A 31 3.26 10.18 -18.84
C LEU A 31 2.76 10.31 -17.40
N ALA A 32 1.86 11.25 -17.11
CA ALA A 32 1.26 11.39 -15.78
C ALA A 32 0.46 10.15 -15.39
N THR A 33 -0.41 9.66 -16.28
CA THR A 33 -1.24 8.46 -16.03
C THR A 33 -0.42 7.18 -16.02
N PHE A 34 0.57 7.05 -16.92
CA PHE A 34 1.51 5.93 -16.91
C PHE A 34 2.33 5.90 -15.62
N GLY A 35 2.82 7.06 -15.16
CA GLY A 35 3.52 7.20 -13.88
C GLY A 35 2.63 6.80 -12.71
N LEU A 36 1.36 7.23 -12.70
CA LEU A 36 0.40 6.83 -11.66
C LEU A 36 0.17 5.32 -11.64
N ALA A 37 0.03 4.69 -12.81
CA ALA A 37 -0.09 3.25 -12.93
C ALA A 37 1.18 2.55 -12.40
N ALA A 38 2.37 3.01 -12.82
CA ALA A 38 3.64 2.45 -12.36
C ALA A 38 3.81 2.55 -10.84
N VAL A 39 3.49 3.69 -10.24
CA VAL A 39 3.51 3.88 -8.78
C VAL A 39 2.53 2.93 -8.09
N SER A 40 1.31 2.80 -8.62
CA SER A 40 0.32 1.85 -8.10
C SER A 40 0.84 0.41 -8.12
N LEU A 41 1.44 -0.02 -9.23
CA LEU A 41 2.06 -1.35 -9.36
C LEU A 41 3.22 -1.54 -8.38
N LEU A 42 4.08 -0.53 -8.21
CA LEU A 42 5.20 -0.56 -7.27
C LEU A 42 4.71 -0.73 -5.83
N ILE A 43 3.62 -0.04 -5.45
CA ILE A 43 3.01 -0.19 -4.13
C ILE A 43 2.48 -1.61 -3.94
N ILE A 44 1.73 -2.15 -4.91
CA ILE A 44 1.21 -3.52 -4.85
C ILE A 44 2.36 -4.52 -4.73
N TRP A 45 3.41 -4.36 -5.53
CA TRP A 45 4.57 -5.25 -5.50
C TRP A 45 5.33 -5.16 -4.17
N ASP A 46 5.50 -3.95 -3.62
CA ASP A 46 6.11 -3.77 -2.30
C ASP A 46 5.26 -4.42 -1.20
N LEU A 47 3.94 -4.24 -1.23
CA LEU A 47 3.02 -4.89 -0.30
C LEU A 47 3.14 -6.41 -0.35
N VAL A 48 3.13 -7.01 -1.54
CA VAL A 48 3.28 -8.47 -1.69
C VAL A 48 4.63 -8.94 -1.15
N ARG A 49 5.71 -8.24 -1.50
CA ARG A 49 7.06 -8.58 -1.02
C ARG A 49 7.18 -8.42 0.49
N ARG A 50 6.58 -7.38 1.06
CA ARG A 50 6.53 -7.11 2.50
C ARG A 50 5.76 -8.20 3.23
N ILE A 51 4.56 -8.55 2.75
CA ILE A 51 3.72 -9.60 3.35
C ILE A 51 4.47 -10.94 3.36
N ARG A 52 5.10 -11.33 2.25
CA ARG A 52 5.92 -12.55 2.20
C ARG A 52 7.04 -12.50 3.24
N ARG A 53 7.81 -11.41 3.31
CA ARG A 53 8.90 -11.26 4.29
C ARG A 53 8.44 -11.34 5.75
N VAL A 54 7.27 -10.79 6.07
CA VAL A 54 6.76 -10.73 7.45
C VAL A 54 6.15 -12.07 7.89
N ARG A 55 5.39 -12.75 7.02
CA ARG A 55 4.69 -14.00 7.37
C ARG A 55 5.67 -15.13 7.73
N TYR A 56 6.76 -15.31 6.98
CA TYR A 56 7.76 -16.34 7.29
C TYR A 56 8.38 -16.17 8.68
N ARG A 57 8.56 -14.93 9.14
CA ARG A 57 9.13 -14.67 10.46
C ARG A 57 8.15 -15.00 11.58
N ALA A 58 6.87 -14.68 11.40
CA ALA A 58 5.84 -14.89 12.41
C ALA A 58 5.47 -16.37 12.60
N GLU A 59 5.41 -17.14 11.52
CA GLU A 59 5.08 -18.57 11.59
C GLU A 59 6.20 -19.37 12.26
N ILE A 60 7.47 -19.05 11.97
CA ILE A 60 8.62 -19.71 12.60
C ILE A 60 8.71 -19.33 14.09
N SER A 61 8.54 -18.05 14.46
CA SER A 61 8.55 -17.68 15.87
C SER A 61 7.41 -18.35 16.64
N ALA A 62 6.21 -18.42 16.07
CA ALA A 62 5.07 -19.06 16.72
C ALA A 62 5.27 -20.58 16.93
N LEU A 63 5.87 -21.28 15.95
CA LEU A 63 6.25 -22.68 16.09
C LEU A 63 7.33 -22.87 17.17
N LEU A 64 8.36 -22.02 17.18
CA LEU A 64 9.44 -22.08 18.16
C LEU A 64 8.91 -21.83 19.59
N ASP A 65 8.00 -20.87 19.75
CA ASP A 65 7.37 -20.56 21.03
C ASP A 65 6.49 -21.73 21.52
N GLN A 66 5.80 -22.43 20.62
CA GLN A 66 5.05 -23.65 20.96
C GLN A 66 5.96 -24.83 21.34
N GLU A 67 7.05 -25.04 20.62
CA GLU A 67 8.04 -26.08 20.94
C GLU A 67 8.73 -25.79 22.28
N GLN A 68 9.02 -24.52 22.57
CA GLN A 68 9.56 -24.11 23.87
C GLN A 68 8.54 -24.31 24.99
N ALA A 69 7.29 -23.86 24.82
CA ALA A 69 6.25 -24.03 25.82
C ALA A 69 5.92 -25.52 26.09
N THR A 70 5.92 -26.35 25.04
CA THR A 70 5.73 -27.81 25.19
C THR A 70 6.92 -28.46 25.88
N ASN A 71 8.16 -28.10 25.52
CA ASN A 71 9.35 -28.59 26.21
C ASN A 71 9.41 -28.13 27.68
N GLU A 72 9.05 -26.88 27.98
CA GLU A 72 8.95 -26.37 29.35
C GLU A 72 7.88 -27.13 30.15
N ALA A 73 6.70 -27.37 29.56
CA ALA A 73 5.63 -28.14 30.20
C ALA A 73 6.06 -29.59 30.48
N ILE A 74 6.72 -30.25 29.53
CA ILE A 74 7.26 -31.61 29.69
C ILE A 74 8.34 -31.61 30.79
N ASN A 75 9.24 -30.65 30.78
CA ASN A 75 10.29 -30.53 31.80
C ASN A 75 9.71 -30.29 33.19
N ASN A 76 8.67 -29.46 33.32
CA ASN A 76 7.97 -29.23 34.59
C ASN A 76 7.20 -30.47 35.05
N ALA A 77 6.55 -31.20 34.13
CA ALA A 77 5.88 -32.46 34.47
C ALA A 77 6.87 -33.55 34.92
N LYS A 78 8.11 -33.51 34.44
CA LYS A 78 9.18 -34.43 34.81
C LYS A 78 9.88 -34.05 36.13
N ARG A 79 9.63 -32.84 36.66
CA ARG A 79 10.13 -32.43 37.97
C ARG A 79 9.31 -33.12 39.06
N PRO A 80 9.93 -33.91 39.95
CA PRO A 80 9.23 -34.42 41.11
C PRO A 80 8.72 -33.25 41.97
N THR A 81 7.56 -33.43 42.60
CA THR A 81 6.96 -32.46 43.50
C THR A 81 8.02 -31.96 44.48
N PRO A 82 8.24 -30.63 44.59
CA PRO A 82 9.07 -30.09 45.65
C PRO A 82 8.58 -30.66 46.97
N PRO A 83 9.47 -31.18 47.83
CA PRO A 83 9.04 -31.72 49.11
C PRO A 83 8.27 -30.63 49.84
N GLU A 84 7.00 -30.92 50.16
CA GLU A 84 6.17 -30.02 50.94
C GLU A 84 6.93 -29.72 52.23
N LYS A 85 7.38 -28.47 52.34
CA LYS A 85 8.07 -28.00 53.53
C LYS A 85 7.11 -28.23 54.69
N PRO A 86 7.45 -29.07 55.68
CA PRO A 86 6.54 -29.33 56.78
C PRO A 86 6.24 -27.98 57.44
N LEU A 87 4.97 -27.61 57.45
CA LEU A 87 4.48 -26.44 58.18
C LEU A 87 4.82 -26.68 59.65
N SER A 88 5.76 -25.87 60.14
CA SER A 88 6.29 -25.88 61.51
C SER A 88 5.23 -25.56 62.53
#